data_AF-A0AAE0C9M0-F1
#
_entry.id   AF-A0AAE0C9M0-F1
#
_cell.length_a   1.000
_cell.length_b   1.000
_cell.length_c   1.000
_cell.angle_alpha   90.00
_cell.angle_beta   90.00
_cell.angle_gamma   90.00
#
_symmetry.space_group_name_H-M   'P 1'
#
loop_
_entity.id
_entity.type
_entity.pdbx_description
1 polymer ?
#
loop_
_entity_poly.entity_id
_entity_poly.type
_entity_poly.pdbx_seq_one_letter_code
_entity_poly.pdbx_strand_id
1 'polypeptide(L)'
;MAKESCANVLIAEAMATKDDGDIRDGVIHLHASGDAAWPNRGSGRSYSSFCGMFVLVGAVTRKISSASIFDKMCYTCEHAEKQKKPPPEHDCWRGARAILGEDNPDWRGSSKAMEAAVEKNSDPNHLQKLFYKALETLRVEKKWTGTILSVNVIKYFNKLYRHVVKSTVGVEEPGLETDEEKKADWKIHVPGGKFLDRTAADGYYEGVRDVMARFAKKELIMKKLHTTDTNANESINGMVVKGYLPGGKAQQNGQSGVYGWACCHTIVSKNEGHAYRQELCRRLGIEPPASMIPLDLAMDEKRTEAAEDRRTHKGKARRLHSRIEKPSRNEAVGKVQATYATGDDLNNDRYGNKIE
;
A
#
# COMPACT_ATOMS: atom_id res chain seq x y z
N MET A 1 6.80 -22.15 9.82
CA MET A 1 5.49 -21.70 9.32
C MET A 1 5.59 -20.53 8.34
N ALA A 2 5.92 -19.28 8.72
CA ALA A 2 5.92 -18.18 7.74
C ALA A 2 6.88 -18.39 6.54
N LYS A 3 8.09 -18.91 6.77
CA LYS A 3 9.04 -19.28 5.70
C LYS A 3 8.46 -20.34 4.73
N GLU A 4 7.90 -21.39 5.30
CA GLU A 4 7.25 -22.51 4.60
C GLU A 4 6.04 -22.02 3.78
N SER A 5 5.22 -21.16 4.39
CA SER A 5 4.08 -20.51 3.74
C SER A 5 4.50 -19.70 2.52
N CYS A 6 5.53 -18.86 2.64
CA CYS A 6 6.09 -18.11 1.52
C CYS A 6 6.64 -19.03 0.42
N ALA A 7 7.41 -20.07 0.79
CA ALA A 7 7.98 -21.02 -0.17
C ALA A 7 6.89 -21.76 -0.97
N ASN A 8 5.83 -22.22 -0.29
CA ASN A 8 4.69 -22.87 -0.93
C ASN A 8 3.96 -21.92 -1.90
N VAL A 9 3.77 -20.66 -1.51
CA VAL A 9 3.18 -19.65 -2.39
C VAL A 9 4.08 -19.33 -3.58
N LEU A 10 5.40 -19.25 -3.38
CA LEU A 10 6.35 -19.01 -4.47
C LEU A 10 6.28 -20.13 -5.52
N ILE A 11 6.21 -21.40 -5.09
CA ILE A 11 6.03 -22.54 -5.99
C ILE A 11 4.68 -22.45 -6.71
N ALA A 12 3.60 -22.16 -6.00
CA ALA A 12 2.27 -22.03 -6.59
C ALA A 12 2.19 -20.87 -7.61
N GLU A 13 2.86 -19.75 -7.33
CA GLU A 13 2.98 -18.62 -8.27
C GLU A 13 3.77 -19.02 -9.51
N ALA A 14 4.87 -19.76 -9.35
CA ALA A 14 5.66 -20.27 -10.48
C ALA A 14 4.86 -21.23 -11.36
N MET A 15 4.08 -22.13 -10.77
CA MET A 15 3.19 -23.02 -11.51
C MET A 15 2.11 -22.23 -12.26
N ALA A 16 1.43 -21.30 -11.59
CA ALA A 16 0.38 -20.50 -12.21
C ALA A 16 0.91 -19.60 -13.34
N THR A 17 2.11 -19.03 -13.17
CA THR A 17 2.77 -18.21 -14.21
C THR A 17 3.20 -19.06 -15.41
N LYS A 18 3.62 -20.31 -15.16
CA LYS A 18 3.97 -21.26 -16.23
C LYS A 18 2.75 -21.56 -17.11
N ASP A 19 1.59 -21.73 -16.50
CA ASP A 19 0.33 -21.99 -17.22
C ASP A 19 -0.11 -20.78 -18.08
N ASP A 20 0.20 -19.56 -17.63
CA ASP A 20 -0.01 -18.32 -18.39
C ASP A 20 1.01 -18.12 -19.54
N GLY A 21 2.03 -18.99 -19.65
CA GLY A 21 2.94 -19.06 -20.79
C GLY A 21 4.14 -18.09 -20.77
N ASP A 22 4.45 -17.41 -19.66
CA ASP A 22 5.58 -16.47 -19.58
C ASP A 22 6.91 -17.18 -19.22
N ILE A 23 7.33 -18.09 -20.10
CA ILE A 23 8.63 -18.76 -20.04
C ILE A 23 9.55 -18.12 -21.08
N ARG A 24 10.72 -17.62 -20.66
CA ARG A 24 11.73 -17.08 -21.59
C ARG A 24 13.06 -17.71 -21.25
N ASP A 25 13.74 -18.22 -22.28
CA ASP A 25 15.06 -18.87 -22.14
C ASP A 25 15.08 -20.01 -21.10
N GLY A 26 13.96 -20.73 -20.94
CA GLY A 26 13.83 -21.81 -19.95
C GLY A 26 13.63 -21.33 -18.50
N VAL A 27 13.48 -20.02 -18.28
CA VAL A 27 13.22 -19.40 -16.98
C VAL A 27 11.77 -18.94 -16.89
N ILE A 28 11.12 -19.23 -15.76
CA ILE A 28 9.76 -18.74 -15.48
C ILE A 28 9.87 -17.31 -14.96
N HIS A 29 9.29 -16.35 -15.68
CA HIS A 29 9.32 -14.95 -15.29
C HIS A 29 8.16 -14.63 -14.34
N LEU A 30 8.42 -14.74 -13.04
CA LEU A 30 7.43 -14.40 -12.02
C LEU A 30 7.06 -12.92 -12.07
N HIS A 31 5.77 -12.64 -12.18
CA HIS A 31 5.22 -11.29 -11.98
C HIS A 31 4.93 -11.09 -10.50
N ALA A 32 5.54 -10.09 -9.88
CA ALA A 32 5.30 -9.78 -8.48
C ALA A 32 5.41 -8.30 -8.17
N SER A 33 4.64 -7.83 -7.19
CA SER A 33 4.80 -6.48 -6.61
C SER A 33 5.52 -6.55 -5.29
N GLY A 34 6.57 -5.74 -5.15
CA GLY A 34 7.24 -5.48 -3.88
C GLY A 34 6.75 -4.18 -3.23
N ASP A 35 6.63 -4.15 -1.90
CA ASP A 35 6.55 -2.89 -1.14
C ASP A 35 7.20 -3.04 0.22
N ALA A 36 7.71 -1.92 0.74
CA ALA A 36 8.28 -1.82 2.07
C ALA A 36 7.42 -0.93 2.98
N ALA A 37 7.07 -1.46 4.14
CA ALA A 37 6.34 -0.76 5.17
C ALA A 37 7.21 -0.43 6.38
N TRP A 38 6.98 0.77 6.93
CA TRP A 38 7.56 1.24 8.17
C TRP A 38 6.41 1.70 9.07
N PRO A 39 6.15 1.04 10.22
CA PRO A 39 5.01 1.35 11.08
C PRO A 39 5.01 2.80 11.57
N ASN A 40 6.19 3.33 11.92
CA ASN A 40 6.35 4.72 12.32
C ASN A 40 6.66 5.62 11.12
N ARG A 41 5.74 5.68 10.13
CA ARG A 41 5.68 6.84 9.21
C ARG A 41 4.98 8.01 9.92
N GLY A 42 5.63 8.54 10.95
CA GLY A 42 5.23 9.81 11.58
C GLY A 42 5.36 10.95 10.56
N SER A 43 4.24 11.55 10.18
CA SER A 43 4.11 12.88 9.52
C SER A 43 5.10 13.24 8.39
N GLY A 44 5.53 12.25 7.58
CA GLY A 44 6.27 12.49 6.32
C GLY A 44 7.69 13.05 6.47
N ARG A 45 8.19 13.23 7.70
CA ARG A 45 9.52 13.82 7.96
C ARG A 45 10.42 12.97 8.86
N SER A 46 9.86 12.05 9.65
CA SER A 46 10.65 11.19 10.53
C SER A 46 10.66 9.74 10.02
N TYR A 47 11.78 9.32 9.41
CA TYR A 47 12.06 7.91 9.09
C TYR A 47 12.73 7.21 10.30
N SER A 48 12.15 7.40 11.48
CA SER A 48 12.71 6.92 12.75
C SER A 48 12.21 5.53 13.17
N SER A 49 11.51 4.81 12.28
CA SER A 49 11.07 3.45 12.60
C SER A 49 12.27 2.55 12.89
N PHE A 50 12.20 1.82 14.00
CA PHE A 50 13.19 0.82 14.39
C PHE A 50 13.01 -0.48 13.63
N CYS A 51 11.78 -0.79 13.24
CA CYS A 51 11.43 -1.98 12.50
C CYS A 51 10.75 -1.63 11.17
N GLY A 52 10.83 -2.53 10.19
CA GLY A 52 10.13 -2.45 8.92
C GLY A 52 10.00 -3.82 8.28
N MET A 53 9.22 -3.90 7.21
CA MET A 53 9.00 -5.13 6.48
C MET A 53 8.98 -4.84 4.99
N PHE A 54 9.61 -5.70 4.20
CA PHE A 54 9.43 -5.76 2.76
C PHE A 54 8.63 -7.01 2.44
N VAL A 55 7.64 -6.90 1.58
CA VAL A 55 6.86 -8.04 1.10
C VAL A 55 6.88 -8.07 -0.41
N LEU A 56 6.99 -9.27 -0.96
CA LEU A 56 6.81 -9.58 -2.36
C LEU A 56 5.51 -10.36 -2.51
N VAL A 57 4.60 -9.84 -3.34
CA VAL A 57 3.27 -10.42 -3.57
C VAL A 57 3.18 -10.88 -5.01
N GLY A 58 2.82 -12.15 -5.21
CA GLY A 58 2.60 -12.72 -6.53
C GLY A 58 1.45 -12.02 -7.28
N ALA A 59 1.62 -11.76 -8.57
CA ALA A 59 0.61 -11.12 -9.40
C ALA A 59 -0.60 -12.02 -9.64
N VAL A 60 -0.39 -13.33 -9.73
CA VAL A 60 -1.41 -14.32 -10.06
C VAL A 60 -2.11 -14.78 -8.78
N THR A 61 -1.35 -15.32 -7.82
CA THR A 61 -1.92 -15.83 -6.55
C THR A 61 -2.42 -14.71 -5.63
N ARG A 62 -1.90 -13.48 -5.77
CA ARG A 62 -2.16 -12.34 -4.86
C ARG A 62 -1.80 -12.65 -3.40
N LYS A 63 -0.90 -13.62 -3.19
CA LYS A 63 -0.38 -14.08 -1.89
C LYS A 63 1.08 -13.63 -1.73
N ILE A 64 1.57 -13.67 -0.49
CA ILE A 64 2.93 -13.25 -0.15
C ILE A 64 3.89 -14.39 -0.48
N SER A 65 4.71 -14.21 -1.52
CA SER A 65 5.68 -15.20 -1.97
C SER A 65 7.02 -15.04 -1.26
N SER A 66 7.38 -13.81 -0.85
CA SER A 66 8.59 -13.55 -0.08
C SER A 66 8.37 -12.37 0.86
N ALA A 67 9.14 -12.31 1.93
CA ALA A 67 9.16 -11.17 2.81
C ALA A 67 10.52 -11.05 3.50
N SER A 68 10.86 -9.84 3.93
CA SER A 68 12.04 -9.57 4.75
C SER A 68 11.61 -8.68 5.89
N ILE A 69 12.01 -9.03 7.11
CA ILE A 69 11.73 -8.23 8.29
C ILE A 69 13.05 -7.55 8.67
N PHE A 70 12.96 -6.25 8.88
CA PHE A 70 14.09 -5.41 9.25
C PHE A 70 13.89 -4.96 10.68
N ASP A 71 14.89 -5.17 11.52
CA ASP A 71 14.94 -4.54 12.83
C ASP A 71 16.32 -3.95 13.12
N LYS A 72 16.32 -2.74 13.67
CA LYS A 72 17.52 -2.08 14.17
C LYS A 72 17.89 -2.57 15.57
N MET A 73 16.93 -3.11 16.32
CA MET A 73 17.10 -3.49 17.71
C MET A 73 16.75 -4.97 17.93
N CYS A 74 17.67 -5.69 18.56
CA CYS A 74 17.38 -7.01 19.10
C CYS A 74 17.50 -6.93 20.62
N TYR A 75 16.42 -7.27 21.33
CA TYR A 75 16.40 -7.23 22.79
C TYR A 75 17.50 -8.11 23.40
N THR A 76 17.70 -9.32 22.86
CA THR A 76 18.75 -10.25 23.33
C THR A 76 20.14 -9.65 23.19
N CYS A 77 20.44 -9.03 22.03
CA CYS A 77 21.69 -8.32 21.82
C CYS A 77 21.84 -7.11 22.74
N GLU A 78 20.82 -6.27 22.84
CA GLU A 78 20.85 -5.04 23.65
C GLU A 78 21.00 -5.38 25.15
N HIS A 79 20.34 -6.44 25.62
CA HIS A 79 20.47 -6.92 26.98
C HIS A 79 21.89 -7.42 27.26
N ALA A 80 22.45 -8.24 26.36
CA ALA A 80 23.82 -8.74 26.51
C ALA A 80 24.86 -7.60 26.49
N GLU A 81 24.68 -6.62 25.61
CA GLU A 81 25.49 -5.40 25.51
C GLU A 81 25.44 -4.59 26.82
N LYS A 82 24.24 -4.38 27.39
CA LYS A 82 24.07 -3.73 28.71
C LYS A 82 24.77 -4.50 29.84
N GLN A 83 24.78 -5.83 29.75
CA GLN A 83 25.46 -6.71 30.71
C GLN A 83 26.97 -6.84 30.43
N LYS A 84 27.50 -6.21 29.37
CA LYS A 84 28.88 -6.37 28.88
C LYS A 84 29.28 -7.84 28.66
N LYS A 85 28.33 -8.65 28.21
CA LYS A 85 28.51 -10.07 27.89
C LYS A 85 28.25 -10.31 26.40
N PRO A 86 28.86 -11.34 25.79
CA PRO A 86 28.46 -11.76 24.46
C PRO A 86 26.98 -12.20 24.47
N PRO A 87 26.20 -11.89 23.42
CA PRO A 87 24.83 -12.35 23.34
C PRO A 87 24.80 -13.88 23.29
N PRO A 88 23.83 -14.53 23.97
CA PRO A 88 23.62 -15.95 23.80
C PRO A 88 23.28 -16.26 22.34
N GLU A 89 23.50 -17.49 21.90
CA GLU A 89 23.05 -17.96 20.60
C GLU A 89 21.53 -17.80 20.51
N HIS A 90 21.08 -17.05 19.49
CA HIS A 90 19.67 -16.79 19.27
C HIS A 90 19.44 -16.40 17.81
N ASP A 91 18.18 -16.49 17.41
CA ASP A 91 17.69 -15.95 16.16
C ASP A 91 17.68 -14.42 16.21
N CYS A 92 18.82 -13.80 15.89
CA CYS A 92 18.97 -12.35 15.92
C CYS A 92 18.13 -11.68 14.83
N TRP A 93 17.35 -10.67 15.23
CA TRP A 93 16.55 -9.84 14.33
C TRP A 93 17.24 -8.51 13.99
N ARG A 94 18.41 -8.24 14.59
CA ARG A 94 19.22 -7.06 14.26
C ARG A 94 19.82 -7.30 12.88
N GLY A 95 19.38 -6.54 11.89
CA GLY A 95 19.78 -6.71 10.50
C GLY A 95 18.59 -6.87 9.55
N ALA A 96 18.89 -7.17 8.28
CA ALA A 96 17.85 -7.56 7.33
C ALA A 96 17.77 -9.09 7.33
N ARG A 97 16.63 -9.64 7.79
CA ARG A 97 16.39 -11.08 7.77
C ARG A 97 15.44 -11.42 6.63
N ALA A 98 15.98 -12.06 5.59
CA ALA A 98 15.15 -12.57 4.51
C ALA A 98 14.39 -13.81 4.97
N ILE A 99 13.09 -13.87 4.70
CA ILE A 99 12.27 -15.06 4.99
C ILE A 99 12.60 -16.18 3.99
N LEU A 100 13.24 -15.86 2.85
CA LEU A 100 13.66 -16.81 1.82
C LEU A 100 15.19 -16.85 1.52
N GLY A 101 16.07 -16.18 2.30
CA GLY A 101 17.50 -16.08 1.93
C GLY A 101 18.44 -15.83 3.11
N GLU A 102 19.74 -15.69 2.81
CA GLU A 102 20.82 -15.48 3.79
C GLU A 102 20.61 -14.20 4.61
N ASP A 103 20.93 -14.31 5.90
CA ASP A 103 20.90 -13.18 6.83
C ASP A 103 21.92 -12.12 6.35
N ASN A 104 21.51 -10.85 6.26
CA ASN A 104 22.45 -9.74 6.09
C ASN A 104 22.67 -9.07 7.46
N PRO A 105 23.73 -9.48 8.20
CA PRO A 105 24.00 -8.99 9.55
C PRO A 105 24.42 -7.52 9.59
N ASP A 106 24.83 -6.95 8.45
CA ASP A 106 25.41 -5.61 8.35
C ASP A 106 24.40 -4.52 8.00
N TRP A 107 23.10 -4.82 8.09
CA TRP A 107 22.08 -3.82 7.79
C TRP A 107 22.03 -2.71 8.86
N ARG A 108 22.78 -1.63 8.60
CA ARG A 108 22.73 -0.35 9.34
C ARG A 108 22.07 0.79 8.54
N GLY A 109 21.53 0.48 7.35
CA GLY A 109 20.93 1.44 6.43
C GLY A 109 19.60 2.03 6.93
N SER A 110 19.35 3.30 6.62
CA SER A 110 18.03 3.92 6.81
C SER A 110 17.05 3.46 5.72
N SER A 111 15.75 3.72 5.89
CA SER A 111 14.75 3.48 4.83
C SER A 111 15.13 4.13 3.49
N LYS A 112 15.83 5.27 3.51
CA LYS A 112 16.34 5.95 2.32
C LYS A 112 17.43 5.14 1.61
N ALA A 113 18.26 4.39 2.34
CA ALA A 113 19.30 3.55 1.75
C ALA A 113 18.69 2.39 0.94
N MET A 114 17.56 1.82 1.38
CA MET A 114 16.80 0.85 0.59
C MET A 114 16.18 1.48 -0.65
N GLU A 115 15.56 2.65 -0.52
CA GLU A 115 14.93 3.33 -1.65
C GLU A 115 15.93 3.67 -2.78
N ALA A 116 17.22 3.80 -2.46
CA ALA A 116 18.28 4.02 -3.43
C ALA A 116 18.72 2.74 -4.16
N ALA A 117 18.60 1.57 -3.51
CA ALA A 117 19.00 0.27 -4.06
C ALA A 117 17.89 -0.42 -4.87
N VAL A 118 16.63 0.01 -4.71
CA VAL A 118 15.48 -0.56 -5.42
C VAL A 118 15.11 0.33 -6.60
N GLU A 119 15.11 -0.23 -7.81
CA GLU A 119 14.60 0.49 -8.98
C GLU A 119 13.09 0.77 -8.78
N LYS A 120 12.75 2.05 -8.57
CA LYS A 120 11.37 2.47 -8.35
C LYS A 120 10.58 2.37 -9.65
N ASN A 121 9.76 1.34 -9.66
CA ASN A 121 8.74 1.13 -10.66
C ASN A 121 7.44 1.79 -10.21
N SER A 122 6.77 2.49 -11.13
CA SER A 122 5.48 3.12 -10.85
C SER A 122 4.36 2.13 -11.17
N ASP A 123 3.19 2.36 -10.58
CA ASP A 123 1.96 1.69 -10.99
C ASP A 123 1.14 2.66 -11.88
N PRO A 124 0.07 2.18 -12.57
CA PRO A 124 -0.80 3.04 -13.37
C PRO A 124 -1.36 4.26 -12.61
N ASN A 125 -1.67 4.10 -11.32
CA ASN A 125 -2.21 5.17 -10.49
C ASN A 125 -1.13 6.20 -10.14
N HIS A 126 0.12 5.77 -9.94
CA HIS A 126 1.25 6.63 -9.69
C HIS A 126 1.59 7.45 -10.93
N LEU A 127 1.55 6.85 -12.12
CA LEU A 127 1.68 7.60 -13.38
C LEU A 127 0.56 8.63 -13.55
N GLN A 128 -0.69 8.27 -13.25
CA GLN A 128 -1.80 9.23 -13.24
C GLN A 128 -1.57 10.37 -12.24
N LYS A 129 -1.10 10.07 -11.02
CA LYS A 129 -0.77 11.08 -10.01
C LYS A 129 0.37 12.00 -10.48
N LEU A 130 1.40 11.46 -11.11
CA LEU A 130 2.52 12.22 -11.67
C LEU A 130 2.05 13.13 -12.82
N PHE A 131 1.22 12.61 -13.71
CA PHE A 131 0.61 13.36 -14.81
C PHE A 131 -0.27 14.50 -14.29
N TYR A 132 -1.17 14.20 -13.34
CA TYR A 132 -2.00 15.20 -12.67
C TYR A 132 -1.14 16.28 -12.00
N LYS A 133 -0.10 15.87 -11.27
CA LYS A 133 0.82 16.80 -10.60
C LYS A 133 1.58 17.68 -11.60
N ALA A 134 2.00 17.15 -12.74
CA ALA A 134 2.67 17.93 -13.78
C ALA A 134 1.75 19.02 -14.35
N LEU A 135 0.49 18.70 -14.62
CA LEU A 135 -0.51 19.69 -15.05
C LEU A 135 -0.78 20.73 -13.96
N GLU A 136 -0.85 20.31 -12.70
CA GLU A 136 -1.06 21.20 -11.56
C GLU A 136 0.14 22.15 -11.35
N THR A 137 1.37 21.64 -11.47
CA THR A 137 2.60 22.44 -11.43
C THR A 137 2.61 23.46 -12.57
N LEU A 138 2.31 23.02 -13.80
CA LEU A 138 2.24 23.90 -14.96
C LEU A 138 1.20 25.03 -14.76
N ARG A 139 0.03 24.68 -14.21
CA ARG A 139 -1.03 25.66 -13.87
C ARG A 139 -0.51 26.74 -12.92
N VAL A 140 0.21 26.34 -11.88
CA VAL A 140 0.74 27.25 -10.85
C VAL A 140 1.85 28.12 -11.43
N GLU A 141 2.82 27.53 -12.13
CA GLU A 141 3.97 28.24 -12.70
C GLU A 141 3.55 29.29 -13.73
N LYS A 142 2.58 28.97 -14.58
CA LYS A 142 2.08 29.87 -15.63
C LYS A 142 0.94 30.77 -15.17
N LYS A 143 0.56 30.70 -13.89
CA LYS A 143 -0.54 31.47 -13.28
C LYS A 143 -1.87 31.34 -14.05
N TRP A 144 -2.14 30.17 -14.63
CA TRP A 144 -3.38 29.88 -15.37
C TRP A 144 -4.57 29.57 -14.45
N THR A 145 -4.70 30.33 -13.36
CA THR A 145 -5.81 30.20 -12.41
C THR A 145 -7.09 30.77 -13.02
N GLY A 146 -8.25 30.21 -12.64
CA GLY A 146 -9.57 30.80 -12.95
C GLY A 146 -10.29 30.29 -14.20
N THR A 147 -9.63 30.09 -15.36
CA THR A 147 -10.37 29.74 -16.60
C THR A 147 -9.66 28.83 -17.61
N ILE A 148 -8.34 28.91 -17.73
CA ILE A 148 -7.59 28.25 -18.83
C ILE A 148 -7.24 26.79 -18.50
N LEU A 149 -6.54 26.55 -17.39
CA LEU A 149 -6.23 25.19 -16.89
C LEU A 149 -6.92 24.98 -15.54
N SER A 150 -8.26 25.02 -15.54
CA SER A 150 -9.02 24.84 -14.31
C SER A 150 -8.86 23.43 -13.74
N VAL A 151 -9.17 23.25 -12.45
CA VAL A 151 -9.18 21.93 -11.79
C VAL A 151 -10.02 20.92 -12.59
N ASN A 152 -11.14 21.34 -13.19
CA ASN A 152 -12.01 20.47 -13.97
C ASN A 152 -11.38 20.05 -15.30
N VAL A 153 -10.62 20.94 -15.94
CA VAL A 153 -9.85 20.62 -17.15
C VAL A 153 -8.75 19.59 -16.81
N ILE A 154 -8.01 19.79 -15.72
CA ILE A 154 -6.98 18.84 -15.27
C ILE A 154 -7.61 17.47 -14.97
N LYS A 155 -8.75 17.43 -14.28
CA LYS A 155 -9.50 16.19 -14.02
C LYS A 155 -9.91 15.49 -15.31
N TYR A 156 -10.37 16.25 -16.31
CA TYR A 156 -10.73 15.73 -17.63
C TYR A 156 -9.52 15.13 -18.36
N PHE A 157 -8.40 15.86 -18.44
CA PHE A 157 -7.17 15.33 -19.03
C PHE A 157 -6.67 14.08 -18.31
N ASN A 158 -6.75 14.05 -16.97
CA ASN A 158 -6.37 12.87 -16.21
C ASN A 158 -7.29 11.67 -16.47
N LYS A 159 -8.58 11.90 -16.75
CA LYS A 159 -9.53 10.86 -17.19
C LYS A 159 -9.14 10.30 -18.56
N LEU A 160 -8.80 11.16 -19.52
CA LEU A 160 -8.33 10.75 -20.85
C LEU A 160 -7.01 9.97 -20.75
N TYR A 161 -6.04 10.48 -19.99
CA TYR A 161 -4.77 9.81 -19.78
C TYR A 161 -4.94 8.43 -19.14
N ARG A 162 -5.84 8.30 -18.15
CA ARG A 162 -6.20 7.00 -17.57
C ARG A 162 -6.68 6.00 -18.62
N HIS A 163 -7.51 6.44 -19.57
CA HIS A 163 -7.99 5.58 -20.64
C HIS A 163 -6.87 5.14 -21.59
N VAL A 164 -5.97 6.05 -21.97
CA VAL A 164 -4.79 5.73 -22.79
C VAL A 164 -3.87 4.73 -22.08
N VAL A 165 -3.63 4.93 -20.78
CA VAL A 165 -2.81 4.01 -19.98
C VAL A 165 -3.46 2.62 -19.93
N LYS A 166 -4.77 2.53 -19.68
CA LYS A 166 -5.48 1.24 -19.62
C LYS A 166 -5.49 0.50 -20.96
N SER A 167 -5.79 1.21 -22.05
CA SER A 167 -5.80 0.63 -23.41
C SER A 167 -4.40 0.15 -23.83
N THR A 168 -3.34 0.88 -23.45
CA THR A 168 -1.96 0.46 -23.76
C THR A 168 -1.56 -0.83 -23.01
N VAL A 169 -2.18 -1.12 -21.86
CA VAL A 169 -1.91 -2.33 -21.05
C VAL A 169 -2.81 -3.49 -21.44
N GLY A 170 -3.77 -3.29 -22.36
CA GLY A 170 -4.75 -4.31 -22.72
C GLY A 170 -5.79 -4.58 -21.63
N VAL A 171 -6.03 -3.63 -20.72
CA VAL A 171 -7.11 -3.73 -19.74
C VAL A 171 -8.36 -3.08 -20.33
N GLU A 172 -9.26 -3.90 -20.88
CA GLU A 172 -10.56 -3.42 -21.37
C GLU A 172 -11.39 -2.84 -20.21
N GLU A 173 -11.97 -1.66 -20.42
CA GLU A 173 -12.87 -1.03 -19.45
C GLU A 173 -14.31 -1.25 -19.91
N PRO A 174 -15.15 -2.00 -19.15
CA PRO A 174 -16.55 -2.13 -19.50
C PRO A 174 -17.25 -0.77 -19.30
N GLY A 175 -17.82 -0.21 -20.38
CA GLY A 175 -18.73 0.93 -20.31
C GLY A 175 -18.20 2.29 -20.78
N LEU A 176 -17.08 2.37 -21.50
CA LEU A 176 -16.93 3.46 -22.46
C LEU A 176 -17.55 2.98 -23.78
N GLU A 177 -18.79 3.39 -24.05
CA GLU A 177 -19.33 3.31 -25.40
C GLU A 177 -18.34 3.97 -26.34
N THR A 178 -17.71 3.15 -27.19
CA THR A 178 -16.99 3.62 -28.36
C THR A 178 -18.06 4.10 -29.34
N ASP A 179 -18.59 5.30 -29.11
CA ASP A 179 -19.35 6.03 -30.13
C ASP A 179 -18.40 6.29 -31.30
N GLU A 180 -18.27 5.32 -32.20
CA GLU A 180 -17.46 5.45 -33.41
C GLU A 180 -17.98 6.57 -34.30
N GLU A 181 -19.25 6.96 -34.15
CA GLU A 181 -19.89 8.09 -34.82
C GLU A 181 -19.40 9.47 -34.33
N LYS A 182 -18.71 9.56 -33.19
CA LYS A 182 -18.09 10.82 -32.71
C LYS A 182 -16.64 11.01 -33.15
N LYS A 183 -16.06 10.06 -33.91
CA LYS A 183 -14.65 10.14 -34.38
C LYS A 183 -14.39 11.27 -35.39
N ALA A 184 -15.42 11.84 -36.02
CA ALA A 184 -15.25 12.82 -37.10
C ALA A 184 -15.12 14.29 -36.64
N ASP A 185 -15.48 14.65 -35.40
CA ASP A 185 -15.41 16.03 -34.91
C ASP A 185 -14.67 16.05 -33.56
N TRP A 186 -13.37 15.75 -33.56
CA TRP A 186 -12.48 15.88 -32.40
C TRP A 186 -12.20 17.36 -32.06
N LYS A 187 -13.25 18.18 -31.99
CA LYS A 187 -13.23 19.35 -31.11
C LYS A 187 -13.15 18.79 -29.71
N ILE A 188 -11.98 18.87 -29.08
CA ILE A 188 -11.83 18.50 -27.66
C ILE A 188 -12.69 19.50 -26.88
N HIS A 189 -13.96 19.15 -26.67
CA HIS A 189 -14.87 19.91 -25.84
C HIS A 189 -14.43 19.74 -24.39
N VAL A 190 -13.61 20.68 -23.95
CA VAL A 190 -13.25 20.80 -22.54
C VAL A 190 -14.53 21.15 -21.75
N PRO A 191 -14.74 20.61 -20.54
CA PRO A 191 -15.90 20.95 -19.73
C PRO A 191 -16.11 22.47 -19.64
N GLY A 192 -17.29 22.94 -20.05
CA GLY A 192 -17.63 24.36 -20.13
C GLY A 192 -17.62 24.98 -21.53
N GLY A 193 -17.48 24.19 -22.60
CA GLY A 193 -17.62 24.66 -23.98
C GLY A 193 -16.49 25.58 -24.46
N LYS A 194 -15.44 25.76 -23.63
CA LYS A 194 -14.27 26.56 -23.98
C LYS A 194 -13.38 25.73 -24.88
N PHE A 195 -13.18 26.23 -26.09
CA PHE A 195 -12.18 25.67 -27.00
C PHE A 195 -10.79 25.84 -26.37
N LEU A 196 -9.92 24.86 -26.58
CA LEU A 196 -8.47 25.05 -26.48
C LEU A 196 -8.08 26.01 -27.61
N ASP A 197 -8.41 27.28 -27.46
CA ASP A 197 -8.07 28.28 -28.45
C ASP A 197 -6.54 28.41 -28.47
N ARG A 198 -5.93 28.11 -29.62
CA ARG A 198 -4.48 28.26 -29.85
C ARG A 198 -4.00 29.69 -29.59
N THR A 199 -4.90 30.66 -29.60
CA THR A 199 -4.59 32.08 -29.54
C THR A 199 -4.72 32.71 -28.15
N ALA A 200 -5.27 32.00 -27.15
CA ALA A 200 -5.80 32.64 -25.94
C ALA A 200 -4.82 32.77 -24.75
N ALA A 201 -3.62 32.19 -24.78
CA ALA A 201 -2.62 32.41 -23.73
C ALA A 201 -1.21 31.98 -24.18
N ASP A 202 -0.21 32.83 -23.94
CA ASP A 202 1.21 32.60 -24.23
C ASP A 202 1.66 31.21 -23.75
N GLY A 203 1.87 30.30 -24.70
CA GLY A 203 2.42 28.98 -24.43
C GLY A 203 1.48 27.99 -23.74
N TYR A 204 0.16 28.23 -23.73
CA TYR A 204 -0.79 27.30 -23.11
C TYR A 204 -0.82 25.92 -23.78
N TYR A 205 -1.01 25.94 -25.10
CA TYR A 205 -1.04 24.72 -25.89
C TYR A 205 0.29 23.98 -25.81
N GLU A 206 1.40 24.70 -25.95
CA GLU A 206 2.76 24.18 -25.89
C GLU A 206 3.03 23.54 -24.52
N GLY A 207 2.69 24.22 -23.43
CA GLY A 207 2.90 23.69 -22.08
C GLY A 207 2.11 22.40 -21.82
N VAL A 208 0.83 22.38 -22.17
CA VAL A 208 0.00 21.16 -22.01
C VAL A 208 0.48 20.06 -22.94
N ARG A 209 0.81 20.37 -24.21
CA ARG A 209 1.35 19.44 -25.18
C ARG A 209 2.66 18.83 -24.69
N ASP A 210 3.55 19.62 -24.12
CA ASP A 210 4.85 19.15 -23.65
C ASP A 210 4.70 18.21 -22.44
N VAL A 211 3.74 18.48 -21.54
CA VAL A 211 3.36 17.54 -20.48
C VAL A 211 2.78 16.26 -21.10
N MET A 212 1.82 16.37 -22.02
CA MET A 212 1.21 15.21 -22.69
C MET A 212 2.27 14.36 -23.41
N ALA A 213 3.14 14.98 -24.20
CA ALA A 213 4.20 14.31 -24.95
C ALA A 213 5.18 13.59 -24.02
N ARG A 214 5.50 14.17 -22.86
CA ARG A 214 6.33 13.51 -21.84
C ARG A 214 5.70 12.21 -21.33
N PHE A 215 4.38 12.21 -21.10
CA PHE A 215 3.65 11.08 -20.52
C PHE A 215 3.05 10.11 -21.56
N ALA A 216 3.00 10.49 -22.83
CA ALA A 216 2.50 9.68 -23.95
C ALA A 216 3.55 8.72 -24.54
N LYS A 217 4.82 8.85 -24.16
CA LYS A 217 5.88 7.94 -24.63
C LYS A 217 5.56 6.51 -24.21
N LYS A 218 5.30 5.63 -25.18
CA LYS A 218 5.02 4.20 -24.96
C LYS A 218 6.10 3.54 -24.12
N GLU A 219 7.35 3.89 -24.33
CA GLU A 219 8.49 3.41 -23.52
C GLU A 219 8.36 3.80 -22.05
N LEU A 220 7.93 5.04 -21.75
CA LEU A 220 7.71 5.49 -20.38
C LEU A 220 6.53 4.74 -19.75
N ILE A 221 5.44 4.60 -20.48
CA ILE A 221 4.24 3.85 -20.07
C ILE A 221 4.64 2.40 -19.78
N MET A 222 5.26 1.69 -20.71
CA MET A 222 5.66 0.29 -20.53
C MET A 222 6.75 0.11 -19.46
N LYS A 223 7.74 1.01 -19.38
CA LYS A 223 8.78 0.95 -18.33
C LYS A 223 8.22 1.22 -16.93
N LYS A 224 7.15 2.01 -16.84
CA LYS A 224 6.57 2.48 -15.57
C LYS A 224 5.20 1.87 -15.26
N LEU A 225 4.71 0.92 -16.04
CA LEU A 225 3.53 0.13 -15.71
C LEU A 225 3.96 -1.29 -15.45
N HIS A 226 4.02 -1.63 -14.16
CA HIS A 226 3.97 -3.02 -13.75
C HIS A 226 2.52 -3.42 -13.57
N THR A 227 2.20 -4.66 -13.96
CA THR A 227 0.84 -5.24 -13.96
C THR A 227 0.28 -5.49 -12.56
N THR A 228 1.07 -5.23 -11.52
CA THR A 228 0.75 -5.62 -10.15
C THR A 228 0.10 -4.52 -9.32
N ASP A 229 -0.88 -4.93 -8.51
CA ASP A 229 -1.76 -4.06 -7.76
C ASP A 229 -1.11 -3.61 -6.44
N THR A 230 -0.68 -2.35 -6.37
CA THR A 230 -0.13 -1.75 -5.13
C THR A 230 -1.12 -1.73 -3.98
N ASN A 231 -2.44 -1.87 -4.23
CA ASN A 231 -3.43 -1.98 -3.15
C ASN A 231 -3.25 -3.27 -2.34
N ALA A 232 -2.72 -4.35 -2.93
CA ALA A 232 -2.44 -5.59 -2.20
C ALA A 232 -1.37 -5.34 -1.13
N ASN A 233 -0.33 -4.62 -1.50
CA ASN A 233 0.76 -4.21 -0.61
C ASN A 233 0.26 -3.27 0.50
N GLU A 234 -0.51 -2.23 0.15
CA GLU A 234 -1.12 -1.34 1.15
C GLU A 234 -2.04 -2.09 2.13
N SER A 235 -2.80 -3.06 1.62
CA SER A 235 -3.65 -3.91 2.47
C SER A 235 -2.82 -4.76 3.43
N ILE A 236 -1.68 -5.33 2.99
CA ILE A 236 -0.78 -6.12 3.85
C ILE A 236 -0.16 -5.22 4.92
N ASN A 237 0.28 -4.03 4.55
CA ASN A 237 0.82 -3.05 5.49
C ASN A 237 -0.24 -2.69 6.55
N GLY A 238 -1.48 -2.49 6.11
CA GLY A 238 -2.62 -2.28 7.00
C GLY A 238 -2.91 -3.49 7.90
N MET A 239 -2.74 -4.72 7.40
CA MET A 239 -2.89 -5.95 8.20
C MET A 239 -1.79 -6.07 9.26
N VAL A 240 -0.53 -5.80 8.93
CA VAL A 240 0.56 -5.82 9.93
C VAL A 240 0.29 -4.79 11.02
N VAL A 241 -0.11 -3.57 10.65
CA VAL A 241 -0.42 -2.51 11.64
C VAL A 241 -1.64 -2.85 12.50
N LYS A 242 -2.69 -3.45 11.91
CA LYS A 242 -3.93 -3.80 12.65
C LYS A 242 -3.80 -5.09 13.45
N GLY A 243 -3.11 -6.09 12.93
CA GLY A 243 -2.83 -7.37 13.59
C GLY A 243 -1.94 -7.20 14.82
N TYR A 244 -1.21 -6.08 14.88
CA TYR A 244 -0.40 -5.68 16.04
C TYR A 244 -1.25 -5.34 17.27
N LEU A 245 -2.48 -4.80 17.11
CA LEU A 245 -3.26 -4.25 18.23
C LEU A 245 -4.78 -4.31 17.99
N PRO A 246 -5.55 -5.04 18.82
CA PRO A 246 -6.98 -4.79 18.98
C PRO A 246 -7.15 -3.33 19.45
N GLY A 247 -7.70 -2.46 18.60
CA GLY A 247 -7.99 -1.06 18.94
C GLY A 247 -7.15 0.01 18.23
N GLY A 248 -6.15 -0.35 17.41
CA GLY A 248 -5.52 0.56 16.44
C GLY A 248 -4.81 1.81 17.00
N LYS A 249 -4.63 1.90 18.32
CA LYS A 249 -4.06 3.05 19.02
C LYS A 249 -3.09 2.60 20.11
N ALA A 250 -1.92 2.13 19.73
CA ALA A 250 -0.76 2.21 20.63
C ALA A 250 0.52 2.31 19.80
N GLN A 251 1.20 3.43 19.95
CA GLN A 251 2.59 3.61 19.60
C GLN A 251 3.42 2.70 20.52
N GLN A 252 3.44 1.39 20.31
CA GLN A 252 4.44 0.58 20.98
C GLN A 252 5.75 0.71 20.20
N ASN A 253 6.70 1.33 20.87
CA ASN A 253 8.03 1.66 20.40
C ASN A 253 8.83 0.39 20.07
N GLY A 254 8.64 -0.16 18.87
CA GLY A 254 9.65 -0.99 18.20
C GLY A 254 10.23 -2.14 19.02
N GLN A 255 9.42 -2.83 19.85
CA GLN A 255 9.88 -4.09 20.43
C GLN A 255 9.88 -5.15 19.33
N SER A 256 11.09 -5.52 18.90
CA SER A 256 11.35 -6.30 17.69
C SER A 256 10.62 -7.63 17.61
N GLY A 257 10.49 -8.33 18.75
CA GLY A 257 9.80 -9.62 18.82
C GLY A 257 8.31 -9.53 18.46
N VAL A 258 7.61 -8.50 18.94
CA VAL A 258 6.16 -8.34 18.68
C VAL A 258 5.93 -7.99 17.21
N TYR A 259 6.80 -7.15 16.62
CA TYR A 259 6.67 -6.76 15.22
C TYR A 259 6.98 -7.94 14.28
N GLY A 260 8.03 -8.70 14.57
CA GLY A 260 8.32 -9.94 13.87
C GLY A 260 7.15 -10.92 13.91
N TRP A 261 6.53 -11.10 15.08
CA TRP A 261 5.34 -11.94 15.23
C TRP A 261 4.16 -11.44 14.39
N ALA A 262 3.86 -10.14 14.40
CA ALA A 262 2.75 -9.57 13.63
C ALA A 262 2.97 -9.70 12.11
N CYS A 263 4.22 -9.55 11.65
CA CYS A 263 4.59 -9.80 10.26
C CYS A 263 4.36 -11.28 9.91
N CYS A 264 4.87 -12.21 10.72
CA CYS A 264 4.66 -13.65 10.52
C CYS A 264 3.17 -14.04 10.55
N HIS A 265 2.39 -13.52 11.51
CA HIS A 265 0.95 -13.69 11.58
C HIS A 265 0.27 -13.20 10.31
N THR A 266 0.64 -12.01 9.83
CA THR A 266 0.07 -11.43 8.61
C THR A 266 0.40 -12.27 7.39
N ILE A 267 1.63 -12.79 7.28
CA ILE A 267 2.05 -13.65 6.18
C ILE A 267 1.23 -14.93 6.14
N VAL A 268 1.22 -15.68 7.24
CA VAL A 268 0.54 -16.97 7.28
C VAL A 268 -0.97 -16.78 7.15
N SER A 269 -1.55 -15.80 7.86
CA SER A 269 -2.97 -15.49 7.71
C SER A 269 -3.31 -15.10 6.28
N LYS A 270 -2.53 -14.25 5.61
CA LYS A 270 -2.78 -13.87 4.21
C LYS A 270 -2.67 -15.05 3.25
N ASN A 271 -1.73 -15.96 3.47
CA ASN A 271 -1.46 -17.06 2.55
C ASN A 271 -2.39 -18.26 2.75
N GLU A 272 -2.65 -18.62 4.00
CA GLU A 272 -3.26 -19.90 4.40
C GLU A 272 -4.61 -19.74 5.08
N GLY A 273 -4.91 -18.57 5.66
CA GLY A 273 -6.09 -18.39 6.53
C GLY A 273 -5.73 -18.39 8.01
N HIS A 274 -6.72 -18.33 8.88
CA HIS A 274 -6.57 -18.28 10.33
C HIS A 274 -6.44 -19.66 10.97
N ALA A 275 -6.86 -20.73 10.29
CA ALA A 275 -6.70 -22.12 10.74
C ALA A 275 -5.25 -22.50 11.10
N TYR A 276 -4.25 -21.79 10.57
CA TYR A 276 -2.84 -21.98 10.92
C TYR A 276 -2.55 -21.86 12.43
N ARG A 277 -3.39 -21.13 13.19
CA ARG A 277 -3.21 -20.99 14.65
C ARG A 277 -3.34 -22.32 15.37
N GLN A 278 -4.25 -23.18 14.92
CA GLN A 278 -4.40 -24.54 15.47
C GLN A 278 -3.17 -25.39 15.17
N GLU A 279 -2.66 -25.30 13.93
CA GLU A 279 -1.44 -26.01 13.54
C GLU A 279 -0.21 -25.52 14.32
N LEU A 280 -0.12 -24.20 14.57
CA LEU A 280 0.92 -23.63 15.41
C LEU A 280 0.85 -24.19 16.84
N CYS A 281 -0.33 -24.25 17.45
CA CYS A 281 -0.53 -24.87 18.77
C CYS A 281 -0.03 -26.33 18.77
N ARG A 282 -0.45 -27.14 17.79
CA ARG A 282 -0.02 -28.55 17.66
C ARG A 282 1.50 -28.68 17.54
N ARG A 283 2.15 -27.84 16.71
CA ARG A 283 3.62 -27.83 16.56
C ARG A 283 4.36 -27.42 17.83
N LEU A 284 3.72 -26.64 18.69
CA LEU A 284 4.24 -26.28 20.01
C LEU A 284 3.93 -27.33 21.09
N GLY A 285 3.24 -28.43 20.75
CA GLY A 285 2.79 -29.44 21.71
C GLY A 285 1.67 -28.93 22.63
N ILE A 286 0.94 -27.91 22.21
CA ILE A 286 -0.17 -27.31 22.95
C ILE A 286 -1.48 -27.69 22.24
N GLU A 287 -2.43 -28.23 22.99
CA GLU A 287 -3.79 -28.44 22.47
C GLU A 287 -4.45 -27.09 22.14
N PRO A 288 -4.96 -26.89 20.92
CA PRO A 288 -5.67 -25.67 20.57
C PRO A 288 -6.90 -25.49 21.50
N PRO A 289 -7.11 -24.30 22.09
CA PRO A 289 -8.31 -24.05 22.88
C PRO A 289 -9.58 -24.33 22.07
N ALA A 290 -10.58 -24.98 22.68
CA ALA A 290 -11.83 -25.30 21.99
C ALA A 290 -12.55 -24.07 21.42
N SER A 291 -12.35 -22.89 22.02
CA SER A 291 -12.87 -21.61 21.55
C SER A 291 -12.12 -21.04 20.33
N MET A 292 -10.89 -21.48 20.07
CA MET A 292 -10.08 -21.01 18.94
C MET A 292 -10.59 -21.55 17.61
N ILE A 293 -11.01 -22.81 17.57
CA ILE A 293 -11.48 -23.49 16.35
C ILE A 293 -12.67 -22.76 15.70
N PRO A 294 -13.80 -22.53 16.40
CA PRO A 294 -14.94 -21.84 15.78
C PRO A 294 -14.59 -20.39 15.42
N LEU A 295 -13.69 -19.75 16.17
CA LEU A 295 -13.23 -18.40 15.86
C LEU A 295 -12.41 -18.35 14.56
N ASP A 296 -11.46 -19.27 14.37
CA ASP A 296 -10.67 -19.38 13.14
C ASP A 296 -11.57 -19.60 11.92
N LEU A 297 -12.50 -20.55 12.03
CA LEU A 297 -13.45 -20.86 10.96
C LEU A 297 -14.31 -19.65 10.60
N ALA A 298 -14.85 -18.95 11.59
CA ALA A 298 -15.65 -17.74 11.36
C ALA A 298 -14.83 -16.59 10.74
N MET A 299 -13.52 -16.49 11.05
CA MET A 299 -12.65 -15.49 10.43
C MET A 299 -12.34 -15.84 8.98
N ASP A 300 -12.10 -17.11 8.68
CA ASP A 300 -11.81 -17.60 7.32
C ASP A 300 -13.05 -17.58 6.42
N GLU A 301 -14.24 -17.87 6.97
CA GLU A 301 -15.52 -17.72 6.28
C GLU A 301 -15.76 -16.26 5.88
N LYS A 302 -15.70 -15.32 6.84
CA LYS A 302 -15.83 -13.87 6.57
C LYS A 302 -14.83 -13.37 5.53
N ARG A 303 -13.61 -13.91 5.55
CA ARG A 303 -12.58 -13.56 4.56
C ARG A 303 -12.98 -14.05 3.17
N THR A 304 -13.47 -15.29 3.07
CA THR A 304 -13.89 -15.91 1.81
C THR A 304 -15.09 -15.16 1.23
N GLU A 305 -16.11 -14.90 2.04
CA GLU A 305 -17.27 -14.07 1.66
C GLU A 305 -16.84 -12.68 1.18
N ALA A 306 -15.92 -12.02 1.92
CA ALA A 306 -15.41 -10.71 1.52
C ALA A 306 -14.61 -10.75 0.22
N ALA A 307 -13.94 -11.87 -0.08
CA ALA A 307 -13.22 -12.07 -1.34
C ALA A 307 -14.18 -12.30 -2.50
N GLU A 308 -15.23 -13.10 -2.30
CA GLU A 308 -16.29 -13.33 -3.29
C GLU A 308 -17.08 -12.05 -3.58
N ASP A 309 -17.50 -11.33 -2.54
CA ASP A 309 -18.18 -10.05 -2.68
C ASP A 309 -17.34 -9.04 -3.47
N ARG A 310 -16.01 -9.05 -3.31
CA ARG A 310 -15.11 -8.19 -4.09
C ARG A 310 -15.14 -8.46 -5.58
N ARG A 311 -15.41 -9.70 -5.99
CA ARG A 311 -15.55 -10.10 -7.39
C ARG A 311 -16.88 -9.65 -7.99
N THR A 312 -17.94 -9.56 -7.19
CA THR A 312 -19.28 -9.17 -7.68
C THR A 312 -19.40 -7.69 -8.05
N HIS A 313 -20.27 -7.38 -9.03
CA HIS A 313 -20.62 -6.00 -9.39
C HIS A 313 -21.31 -5.26 -8.23
N LYS A 314 -22.21 -5.95 -7.52
CA LYS A 314 -22.92 -5.41 -6.34
C LYS A 314 -21.93 -5.00 -5.24
N GLY A 315 -20.94 -5.83 -4.94
CA GLY A 315 -19.90 -5.50 -3.97
C GLY A 315 -19.04 -4.31 -4.42
N LYS A 316 -18.68 -4.22 -5.71
CA LYS A 316 -18.00 -3.04 -6.27
C LYS A 316 -18.82 -1.76 -6.09
N ALA A 317 -20.10 -1.79 -6.44
CA ALA A 317 -21.02 -0.66 -6.30
C ALA A 317 -21.18 -0.24 -4.82
N ARG A 318 -21.37 -1.20 -3.91
CA ARG A 318 -21.47 -0.94 -2.47
C ARG A 318 -20.22 -0.25 -1.92
N ARG A 319 -19.01 -0.70 -2.32
CA ARG A 319 -17.76 -0.04 -1.91
C ARG A 319 -17.61 1.37 -2.46
N LEU A 320 -18.09 1.61 -3.68
CA LEU A 320 -18.11 2.96 -4.25
C LEU A 320 -19.06 3.87 -3.46
N HIS A 321 -20.26 3.37 -3.16
CA HIS A 321 -21.26 4.08 -2.35
C HIS A 321 -20.73 4.41 -0.96
N SER A 322 -20.16 3.44 -0.24
CA SER A 322 -19.56 3.66 1.08
C SER A 322 -18.34 4.59 1.07
N ARG A 323 -17.72 4.85 -0.09
CA ARG A 323 -16.68 5.88 -0.22
C ARG A 323 -17.28 7.26 -0.38
N ILE A 324 -18.41 7.38 -1.07
CA ILE A 324 -19.16 8.62 -1.27
C ILE A 324 -19.82 9.04 0.05
N GLU A 325 -20.42 8.09 0.78
CA GLU A 325 -21.12 8.35 2.04
C GLU A 325 -20.21 8.59 3.24
N LYS A 326 -18.92 8.27 3.15
CA LYS A 326 -18.00 8.54 4.26
C LYS A 326 -17.89 10.06 4.41
N PRO A 327 -18.32 10.62 5.56
CA PRO A 327 -18.20 12.05 5.81
C PRO A 327 -16.75 12.44 5.61
N SER A 328 -16.54 13.60 5.00
CA SER A 328 -15.19 14.09 4.77
C SER A 328 -14.45 14.13 6.11
N ARG A 329 -13.12 13.95 6.11
CA ARG A 329 -12.33 13.99 7.34
C ARG A 329 -12.60 15.27 8.16
N ASN A 330 -12.99 16.37 7.51
CA ASN A 330 -13.36 17.63 8.15
C ASN A 330 -14.74 17.55 8.85
N GLU A 331 -15.73 16.88 8.26
CA GLU A 331 -17.03 16.63 8.91
C GLU A 331 -16.90 15.65 10.08
N ALA A 332 -16.04 14.64 9.95
CA ALA A 332 -15.78 13.69 11.03
C ALA A 332 -15.08 14.38 12.22
N VAL A 333 -14.13 15.29 11.97
CA VAL A 333 -13.46 16.08 13.02
C VAL A 333 -14.43 17.06 13.71
N GLY A 334 -15.33 17.70 12.95
CA GLY A 334 -16.38 18.55 13.53
C GLY A 334 -17.35 17.80 14.44
N LYS A 335 -17.72 16.56 14.09
CA LYS A 335 -18.52 15.68 14.97
C LYS A 335 -17.77 15.24 16.22
N VAL A 336 -16.46 14.98 16.13
CA VAL A 336 -15.65 14.63 17.32
C VAL A 336 -15.51 15.82 18.27
N GLN A 337 -15.38 17.05 17.76
CA GLN A 337 -15.40 18.26 18.60
C GLN A 337 -16.76 18.51 19.26
N ALA A 338 -17.87 18.17 18.60
CA ALA A 338 -19.21 18.26 19.20
C ALA A 338 -19.41 17.26 20.36
N THR A 339 -18.74 16.10 20.36
CA THR A 339 -18.73 15.16 21.50
C THR A 339 -17.87 15.60 22.68
N TYR A 340 -17.12 16.70 22.57
CA TYR A 340 -16.44 17.36 23.69
C TYR A 340 -16.99 18.78 23.92
N ALA A 341 -18.29 18.98 23.65
CA ALA A 341 -18.99 20.17 24.11
C ALA A 341 -19.19 20.08 25.64
N THR A 342 -18.30 20.75 26.36
CA THR A 342 -18.51 21.43 27.65
C THR A 342 -19.51 20.78 28.61
N GLY A 343 -18.98 20.03 29.57
CA GLY A 343 -19.73 19.53 30.72
C GLY A 343 -18.81 18.75 31.64
N ASP A 344 -17.93 19.47 32.35
CA ASP A 344 -17.53 19.24 33.74
C ASP A 344 -16.22 19.98 34.03
N ASP A 345 -16.38 21.22 34.48
CA ASP A 345 -15.39 21.94 35.27
C ASP A 345 -15.17 21.18 36.59
N LEU A 346 -14.27 20.20 36.57
CA LEU A 346 -13.74 19.62 37.79
C LEU A 346 -12.72 20.58 38.40
N ASN A 347 -13.22 21.37 39.36
CA ASN A 347 -12.51 22.11 40.40
C ASN A 347 -11.07 21.61 40.64
N ASN A 348 -10.11 22.44 40.28
CA ASN A 348 -8.69 22.22 40.49
C ASN A 348 -8.19 22.92 41.77
N ASP A 349 -8.91 22.73 42.88
CA ASP A 349 -8.57 23.27 44.22
C ASP A 349 -7.83 22.23 45.09
N ARG A 350 -6.76 21.64 44.57
CA ARG A 350 -5.86 20.78 45.36
C ARG A 350 -4.39 21.01 45.07
N TYR A 351 -3.93 22.25 45.23
CA TYR A 351 -2.53 22.53 45.55
C TYR A 351 -2.43 23.68 46.55
N GLY A 352 -2.98 23.46 47.75
CA GLY A 352 -2.51 24.13 48.94
C GLY A 352 -1.42 23.29 49.57
N ASN A 353 -0.16 23.68 49.40
CA ASN A 353 0.89 23.34 50.36
C ASN A 353 1.77 24.56 50.58
N LYS A 354 1.70 25.02 51.83
CA LYS A 354 2.49 26.08 52.44
C LYS A 354 3.97 25.69 52.41
N ILE A 355 4.80 26.67 52.08
CA ILE A 355 6.19 26.73 52.51
C ILE A 355 6.19 27.66 53.74
N GLU A 356 6.53 27.10 54.90
CA GLU A 356 7.21 27.83 55.97
C GLU A 356 8.71 27.65 55.80
#